data_AF-A0A8R1EN81-F1
#
_entry.id   AF-A0A8R1EN81-F1
#
_cell.length_a   1.000
_cell.length_b   1.000
_cell.length_c   1.000
_cell.angle_alpha   90.00
_cell.angle_beta   90.00
_cell.angle_gamma   90.00
#
_symmetry.space_group_name_H-M   'P 1'
#
loop_
_entity.id
_entity.type
_entity.pdbx_description
1 polymer ?
#
loop_
_entity_poly.entity_id
_entity_poly.type
_entity_poly.pdbx_seq_one_letter_code
_entity_poly.pdbx_strand_id
1 'polypeptide(L)'
;NWFRRRRVDLIEWPSQSPDLNPIEHMWEELERRLKGGRASNANQKFAQLEAAWKSIPMTVVQTLLDSMPRRCQAVIDAKGYPTKY
;
A
#
# COMPACT_ATOMS: atom_id res chain seq x y z
N ASN A 1 -21.38 -9.71 13.19
CA ASN A 1 -21.37 -8.44 12.41
C ASN A 1 -20.46 -7.41 13.09
N TRP A 2 -19.13 -7.55 12.99
CA TRP A 2 -18.17 -6.67 13.69
C TRP A 2 -18.09 -5.26 13.07
N PHE A 3 -17.93 -5.17 11.74
CA PHE A 3 -17.84 -3.89 11.02
C PHE A 3 -19.08 -3.02 11.21
N ARG A 4 -20.28 -3.62 11.10
CA ARG A 4 -21.55 -2.94 11.35
C ARG A 4 -21.65 -2.36 12.77
N ARG A 5 -21.20 -3.11 13.79
CA ARG A 5 -21.19 -2.64 15.18
C ARG A 5 -20.21 -1.50 15.41
N ARG A 6 -19.10 -1.47 14.65
CA ARG A 6 -18.06 -0.44 14.72
C ARG A 6 -18.32 0.73 13.77
N ARG A 7 -19.41 0.71 12.99
CA ARG A 7 -19.74 1.73 11.97
C ARG A 7 -18.59 1.95 10.98
N VAL A 8 -17.97 0.85 10.56
CA VAL A 8 -16.92 0.86 9.54
C VAL A 8 -17.58 0.61 8.19
N ASP A 9 -17.47 1.57 7.29
CA ASP A 9 -17.90 1.42 5.91
C ASP A 9 -16.90 0.53 5.16
N LEU A 10 -17.44 -0.43 4.41
CA LEU A 10 -16.65 -1.35 3.60
C LEU A 10 -16.67 -0.90 2.15
N ILE A 11 -15.51 -0.94 1.52
CA ILE A 11 -15.37 -0.69 0.09
C ILE A 11 -15.62 -2.02 -0.65
N GLU A 12 -16.37 -1.97 -1.74
CA GLU A 12 -16.50 -3.11 -2.65
C GLU A 12 -15.16 -3.35 -3.35
N TRP A 13 -14.62 -4.56 -3.22
CA TRP A 13 -13.27 -4.88 -3.67
C TRP A 13 -13.29 -6.00 -4.72
N PRO A 14 -12.75 -5.78 -5.93
CA PRO A 14 -12.64 -6.84 -6.92
C PRO A 14 -11.58 -7.88 -6.50
N SER A 15 -11.87 -9.15 -6.77
CA SER A 15 -10.90 -10.22 -6.50
C SER A 15 -9.65 -10.06 -7.37
N GLN A 16 -8.50 -10.51 -6.88
CA GLN A 16 -7.23 -10.54 -7.64
C GLN A 16 -6.80 -9.18 -8.23
N SER A 17 -7.12 -8.06 -7.59
CA SER A 17 -6.74 -6.72 -8.05
C SER A 17 -5.71 -6.06 -7.11
N PRO A 18 -4.46 -6.57 -7.04
CA PRO A 18 -3.40 -5.94 -6.25
C PRO A 18 -3.01 -4.57 -6.82
N ASP A 19 -3.22 -4.35 -8.12
CA ASP A 19 -2.95 -3.11 -8.83
C ASP A 19 -3.83 -1.93 -8.35
N LEU A 20 -5.01 -2.25 -7.80
CA LEU A 20 -5.88 -1.30 -7.14
C LEU A 20 -5.52 -1.04 -5.68
N ASN A 21 -4.61 -1.82 -5.06
CA ASN A 21 -4.25 -1.70 -3.65
C ASN A 21 -3.02 -0.79 -3.45
N PRO A 22 -3.18 0.45 -2.96
CA PRO A 22 -2.06 1.37 -2.81
C PRO A 22 -1.01 0.91 -1.80
N ILE A 23 -1.36 -0.02 -0.90
CA ILE A 23 -0.42 -0.50 0.12
C ILE A 23 0.77 -1.25 -0.50
N GLU A 24 0.60 -1.86 -1.67
CA GLU A 24 1.69 -2.57 -2.36
C GLU A 24 2.84 -1.61 -2.69
N HIS A 25 2.51 -0.40 -3.14
CA HIS A 25 3.50 0.66 -3.38
C HIS A 25 4.09 1.22 -2.09
N MET A 26 3.33 1.20 -1.00
CA MET A 26 3.83 1.60 0.32
C MET A 26 4.86 0.59 0.84
N TRP A 27 4.66 -0.71 0.58
CA TRP A 27 5.65 -1.74 0.88
C TRP A 27 6.93 -1.56 0.07
N GLU A 28 6.81 -1.27 -1.23
CA GLU A 28 7.97 -0.97 -2.07
C GLU A 28 8.77 0.24 -1.54
N GLU A 29 8.10 1.33 -1.13
CA GLU A 29 8.78 2.49 -0.54
C GLU A 29 9.49 2.14 0.77
N LEU A 30 8.87 1.31 1.61
CA LEU A 30 9.48 0.83 2.85
C LEU A 30 10.73 -0.01 2.57
N GLU A 31 10.66 -0.94 1.62
CA GLU A 31 11.80 -1.74 1.18
C GLU A 31 12.93 -0.87 0.62
N ARG A 32 12.59 0.12 -0.21
CA ARG A 32 13.55 1.07 -0.79
C ARG A 32 14.32 1.82 0.28
N ARG A 33 13.64 2.25 1.36
CA ARG A 33 14.27 2.94 2.51
C ARG A 33 15.17 2.03 3.33
N LEU A 34 14.86 0.74 3.37
CA LEU A 34 15.65 -0.25 4.10
C LEU A 34 16.78 -0.86 3.27
N LYS A 35 16.87 -0.51 1.99
CA LYS A 35 17.90 -1.03 1.08
C LYS A 35 19.30 -0.72 1.63
N GLY A 36 20.11 -1.77 1.80
CA GLY A 36 21.46 -1.67 2.35
C GLY A 36 21.55 -1.79 3.88
N GLY A 37 20.43 -1.73 4.60
CA GLY A 37 20.38 -1.99 6.05
C GLY A 37 20.39 -3.48 6.35
N ARG A 38 21.46 -3.97 6.98
CA ARG A 38 21.50 -5.33 7.54
C ARG A 38 20.95 -5.34 8.96
N ALA A 39 20.21 -6.39 9.29
CA ALA A 39 19.79 -6.69 10.65
C ALA A 39 20.35 -8.06 11.04
N SER A 40 20.86 -8.18 12.26
CA SER A 40 21.45 -9.40 12.80
C SER A 40 20.40 -10.29 13.49
N ASN A 41 19.22 -9.76 13.78
CA ASN A 41 18.10 -10.49 14.38
C ASN A 41 16.75 -9.82 14.07
N ALA A 42 15.66 -10.51 14.42
CA ALA A 42 14.29 -10.05 14.16
C ALA A 42 13.96 -8.74 14.88
N ASN A 43 14.40 -8.54 16.13
CA ASN A 43 14.13 -7.31 16.89
C ASN A 43 14.78 -6.10 16.21
N GLN A 44 16.02 -6.23 15.75
CA GLN A 44 16.70 -5.18 15.00
C GLN A 44 15.99 -4.90 13.67
N LYS A 45 15.55 -5.94 12.96
CA LYS A 45 14.80 -5.75 11.70
C LYS A 45 13.48 -5.02 11.94
N PHE A 46 12.77 -5.36 13.02
CA PHE A 46 11.52 -4.70 13.40
C PHE A 46 11.74 -3.23 13.76
N ALA A 47 12.77 -2.92 14.55
CA ALA A 47 13.12 -1.54 14.89
C ALA A 47 13.47 -0.71 13.63
N GLN A 48 14.20 -1.32 12.67
CA GLN A 48 14.49 -0.68 11.39
C GLN A 48 13.21 -0.41 10.58
N LEU A 49 12.31 -1.40 10.47
CA LEU A 49 11.02 -1.25 9.80
C LEU A 49 10.18 -0.14 10.43
N GLU A 50 10.07 -0.11 11.76
CA GLU A 50 9.31 0.91 12.48
C GLU A 50 9.88 2.31 12.27
N ALA A 51 11.20 2.48 12.36
CA ALA A 51 11.86 3.75 12.11
C ALA A 51 11.68 4.22 10.66
N ALA A 52 11.86 3.31 9.70
CA ALA A 52 11.65 3.61 8.29
C ALA A 52 10.19 3.99 8.01
N TRP A 53 9.22 3.26 8.55
CA TRP A 53 7.79 3.55 8.43
C TRP A 53 7.45 4.94 8.96
N LYS A 54 7.89 5.28 10.18
CA LYS A 54 7.68 6.60 10.80
C LYS A 54 8.34 7.74 10.01
N SER A 55 9.37 7.44 9.22
CA SER A 55 10.07 8.42 8.39
C SER A 55 9.40 8.69 7.03
N ILE A 56 8.39 7.89 6.64
CA ILE A 56 7.73 8.07 5.35
C ILE A 56 6.91 9.37 5.40
N PRO A 57 7.22 10.36 4.53
CA PRO A 57 6.47 11.60 4.48
C PRO A 57 5.02 11.35 4.10
N MET A 58 4.10 12.09 4.72
CA MET A 58 2.68 12.04 4.36
C MET A 58 2.41 12.39 2.90
N THR A 59 3.32 13.12 2.23
CA THR A 59 3.23 13.40 0.80
C THR A 59 3.30 12.14 -0.07
N VAL A 60 4.02 11.10 0.37
CA VAL A 60 4.04 9.80 -0.32
C VAL A 60 2.66 9.15 -0.24
N VAL A 61 2.09 9.10 0.97
CA VAL A 61 0.75 8.54 1.20
C VAL A 61 -0.29 9.29 0.38
N GLN A 62 -0.25 10.63 0.40
CA GLN A 62 -1.16 11.46 -0.37
C GLN A 62 -1.04 11.19 -1.88
N THR A 63 0.19 11.08 -2.40
CA THR A 63 0.43 10.78 -3.82
C THR A 63 -0.17 9.43 -4.23
N LEU A 64 -0.09 8.43 -3.34
CA LEU A 64 -0.69 7.11 -3.59
C LEU A 64 -2.22 7.19 -3.61
N LEU A 65 -2.83 7.91 -2.68
CA LEU A 65 -4.28 8.14 -2.65
C LEU A 65 -4.75 8.92 -3.89
N ASP A 66 -4.05 9.99 -4.26
CA ASP A 66 -4.35 10.82 -5.43
C ASP A 66 -4.21 10.04 -6.75
N SER A 67 -3.46 8.92 -6.74
CA SER A 67 -3.33 8.05 -7.90
C SER A 67 -4.55 7.15 -8.14
N MET A 68 -5.40 6.93 -7.15
CA MET A 68 -6.49 5.95 -7.21
C MET A 68 -7.46 6.15 -8.38
N PRO A 69 -7.94 7.37 -8.69
CA PRO A 69 -8.81 7.57 -9.85
C PRO A 69 -8.15 7.10 -11.16
N ARG A 70 -6.84 7.30 -11.29
CA ARG A 70 -6.06 6.88 -12.47
C ARG A 70 -5.88 5.36 -12.53
N ARG A 71 -5.71 4.69 -11.39
CA ARG A 71 -5.62 3.22 -11.31
C ARG A 71 -6.95 2.57 -11.69
N CYS A 72 -8.05 3.07 -11.12
CA CYS A 72 -9.40 2.62 -11.45
C CYS A 72 -9.69 2.80 -12.95
N GLN A 73 -9.34 3.95 -13.53
CA GLN A 73 -9.50 4.18 -14.96
C GLN A 73 -8.67 3.19 -15.80
N ALA A 74 -7.43 2.90 -15.40
CA ALA A 74 -6.59 1.94 -16.10
C ALA A 74 -7.20 0.52 -16.12
N VAL A 75 -7.83 0.09 -15.01
CA VAL A 75 -8.54 -1.20 -14.95
C VAL A 75 -9.79 -1.19 -15.85
N ILE A 76 -10.53 -0.09 -15.89
CA ILE A 76 -11.69 0.09 -16.78
C ILE A 76 -11.24 0.00 -18.25
N ASP A 77 -10.19 0.74 -18.62
CA ASP A 77 -9.64 0.75 -19.98
C ASP A 77 -9.10 -0.63 -20.38
N ALA A 78 -8.49 -1.34 -19.41
CA ALA A 78 -8.05 -2.72 -19.56
C ALA A 78 -9.21 -3.73 -19.47
N LYS A 79 -10.47 -3.31 -19.35
CA LYS A 79 -11.65 -4.21 -19.23
C LYS A 79 -11.52 -5.25 -18.11
N GLY A 80 -10.91 -4.86 -17.00
CA GLY A 80 -10.67 -5.73 -15.85
C GLY A 80 -9.41 -6.60 -15.94
N TYR A 81 -8.63 -6.49 -17.03
CA TYR A 81 -7.32 -7.15 -17.12
C TYR A 81 -6.25 -6.39 -16.29
N PRO A 82 -5.14 -7.07 -15.92
CA PRO A 82 -4.08 -6.47 -15.11
C PRO A 82 -3.51 -5.18 -15.70
N THR A 83 -3.22 -4.22 -14.82
CA THR A 83 -2.60 -2.95 -15.20
C THR A 83 -1.11 -2.91 -14.79
N LYS A 84 -0.45 -1.79 -15.06
CA LYS A 84 0.95 -1.54 -14.67
C LYS A 84 1.14 -1.16 -13.20
N TYR A 85 0.04 -1.00 -12.46
CA TYR A 85 0.03 -0.59 -11.06
C TYR A 85 0.07 -1.78 -10.13
#